data_AF-A0A7Y5VSY3-F1
#
_entry.id   AF-A0A7Y5VSY3-F1
#
_cell.length_a   1.000
_cell.length_b   1.000
_cell.length_c   1.000
_cell.angle_alpha   90.00
_cell.angle_beta   90.00
_cell.angle_gamma   90.00
#
_symmetry.space_group_name_H-M   'P 1'
#
loop_
_entity.id
_entity.type
_entity.pdbx_description
1 polymer ?
#
loop_
_entity_poly.entity_id
_entity_poly.type
_entity_poly.pdbx_seq_one_letter_code
_entity_poly.pdbx_strand_id
1 'polypeptide(L)'
;APADPHGAARRWALGAFAAAATVWLSCGVVLSVTSAEHPANRWVRNFLPESLVPVLLAWLLFMARVGPKRQTVLDRHDFQSIDWDTIFLIAGGLVLGRMLERSGAATELARAVAESRLSPTTILFAVAGVTVLLSELTSNTATASLMVPIAGSVAPAAGLSEVQGIWLVALSASLGFALPVSTPPNALVYGTRMVPLRLMAGLGVVVDVLSVTWVACCVRMLA
;
A
#
# COMPACT_ATOMS: atom_id res chain seq x y z
N ALA A 1 -24.86 -20.37 34.76
CA ALA A 1 -25.02 -19.14 33.94
C ALA A 1 -25.23 -19.56 32.49
N PRO A 2 -26.24 -19.06 31.78
CA PRO A 2 -26.44 -19.43 30.39
C PRO A 2 -25.20 -18.98 29.59
N ALA A 3 -24.60 -19.91 28.86
CA ALA A 3 -23.41 -19.66 28.06
C ALA A 3 -23.74 -18.58 27.02
N ASP A 4 -23.12 -17.40 27.16
CA ASP A 4 -23.24 -16.30 26.21
C ASP A 4 -22.80 -16.78 24.82
N PRO A 5 -23.73 -16.94 23.86
CA PRO A 5 -23.41 -17.40 22.51
C PRO A 5 -22.43 -16.46 21.80
N HIS A 6 -22.51 -15.15 22.11
CA HIS A 6 -21.62 -14.13 21.56
C HIS A 6 -20.21 -14.23 22.13
N GLY A 7 -20.07 -14.62 23.40
CA GLY A 7 -18.78 -14.80 24.05
C GLY A 7 -17.91 -15.88 23.40
N ALA A 8 -18.52 -16.96 22.92
CA ALA A 8 -17.79 -18.03 22.26
C ALA A 8 -17.32 -17.61 20.84
N ALA A 9 -18.20 -17.06 20.01
CA ALA A 9 -17.83 -16.54 18.68
C ALA A 9 -16.75 -15.45 18.76
N ARG A 10 -16.87 -14.53 19.73
CA ARG A 10 -15.87 -13.48 20.01
C ARG A 10 -14.50 -14.05 20.32
N ARG A 11 -14.42 -15.12 21.12
CA ARG A 11 -13.15 -15.79 21.45
C ARG A 11 -12.49 -16.41 20.22
N TRP A 12 -13.26 -17.00 19.32
CA TRP A 12 -12.75 -17.55 18.06
C TRP A 12 -12.25 -16.45 17.12
N ALA A 13 -12.99 -15.35 16.98
CA ALA A 13 -12.56 -14.20 16.19
C ALA A 13 -11.26 -13.58 16.72
N LEU A 14 -11.17 -13.38 18.04
CA LEU A 14 -9.94 -12.90 18.70
C LEU A 14 -8.77 -13.88 18.52
N GLY A 15 -9.03 -15.19 18.64
CA GLY A 15 -8.02 -16.22 18.43
C GLY A 15 -7.48 -16.22 17.00
N ALA A 16 -8.37 -16.11 16.00
CA ALA A 16 -7.97 -16.00 14.60
C ALA A 16 -7.18 -14.72 14.32
N PHE A 17 -7.61 -13.57 14.87
CA PHE A 17 -6.87 -12.33 14.74
C PHE A 17 -5.47 -12.40 15.37
N ALA A 18 -5.36 -12.93 16.59
CA ALA A 18 -4.08 -13.11 17.27
C ALA A 18 -3.14 -14.06 16.51
N ALA A 19 -3.69 -15.13 15.93
CA ALA A 19 -2.94 -16.05 15.08
C ALA A 19 -2.44 -15.34 13.82
N ALA A 20 -3.30 -14.57 13.13
CA ALA A 20 -2.91 -13.79 11.96
C ALA A 20 -1.77 -12.82 12.28
N ALA A 21 -1.94 -12.03 13.35
CA ALA A 21 -0.96 -11.05 13.79
C ALA A 21 0.38 -11.69 14.15
N THR A 22 0.36 -12.84 14.83
CA THR A 22 1.57 -13.56 15.23
C THR A 22 2.31 -14.12 14.01
N VAL A 23 1.59 -14.71 13.07
CA VAL A 23 2.18 -15.22 11.82
C VAL A 23 2.77 -14.06 11.00
N TRP A 24 2.06 -12.95 10.86
CA TRP A 24 2.57 -11.78 10.13
C TRP A 24 3.79 -11.15 10.81
N LEU A 25 3.77 -10.96 12.12
CA LEU A 25 4.91 -10.40 12.86
C LEU A 25 6.14 -11.31 12.76
N SER A 26 5.96 -12.62 12.93
CA SER A 26 7.06 -13.59 12.80
C SER A 26 7.62 -13.62 11.38
N CYS A 27 6.77 -13.58 10.35
CA CYS A 27 7.22 -13.45 8.96
C CYS A 27 8.00 -12.15 8.75
N GLY A 28 7.49 -11.02 9.23
CA GLY A 28 8.16 -9.72 9.14
C GLY A 28 9.54 -9.71 9.81
N VAL A 29 9.67 -10.35 10.98
CA VAL A 29 10.96 -10.50 11.67
C VAL A 29 11.92 -11.36 10.86
N VAL A 30 11.48 -12.50 10.35
CA VAL A 30 12.33 -13.36 9.51
C VAL A 30 12.80 -12.60 8.27
N LEU A 31 11.90 -11.89 7.58
CA LEU A 31 12.19 -11.16 6.35
C LEU A 31 13.14 -9.97 6.56
N SER A 32 13.14 -9.36 7.75
CA SER A 32 13.98 -8.20 8.08
C SER A 32 15.35 -8.58 8.64
N VAL A 33 15.45 -9.69 9.40
CA VAL A 33 16.70 -10.11 10.05
C VAL A 33 17.55 -11.01 9.15
N THR A 34 16.93 -11.75 8.22
CA THR A 34 17.64 -12.70 7.35
C THR A 34 17.88 -12.12 5.95
N SER A 35 19.00 -12.50 5.32
CA SER A 35 19.29 -12.11 3.93
C SER A 35 18.33 -12.78 2.94
N ALA A 36 18.16 -12.18 1.76
CA ALA A 36 17.25 -12.68 0.72
C ALA A 36 17.57 -14.12 0.25
N GLU A 37 18.82 -14.55 0.35
CA GLU A 37 19.25 -15.90 -0.05
C GLU A 37 19.02 -16.96 1.03
N HIS A 38 18.81 -16.55 2.29
CA HIS A 38 18.66 -17.44 3.42
C HIS A 38 17.46 -18.40 3.21
N PRO A 39 17.58 -19.71 3.49
CA PRO A 39 16.51 -20.68 3.24
C PRO A 39 15.16 -20.29 3.88
N ALA A 40 15.20 -19.75 5.11
CA ALA A 40 13.99 -19.30 5.79
C ALA A 40 13.33 -18.09 5.10
N ASN A 41 14.12 -17.14 4.58
CA ASN A 41 13.60 -15.97 3.87
C ASN A 41 12.90 -16.40 2.58
N ARG A 42 13.57 -17.26 1.79
CA ARG A 42 13.01 -17.82 0.55
C ARG A 42 11.75 -18.64 0.82
N TRP A 43 11.74 -19.44 1.88
CA TRP A 43 10.57 -20.24 2.23
C TRP A 43 9.36 -19.35 2.58
N VAL A 44 9.54 -18.33 3.43
CA VAL A 44 8.47 -17.38 3.77
C VAL A 44 7.94 -16.68 2.52
N ARG A 45 8.81 -16.13 1.66
CA ARG A 45 8.39 -15.43 0.43
C ARG A 45 7.62 -16.33 -0.54
N ASN A 46 8.01 -17.60 -0.65
CA ASN A 46 7.43 -18.51 -1.64
C ASN A 46 6.15 -19.20 -1.14
N PHE A 47 6.05 -19.49 0.16
CA PHE A 47 4.97 -20.32 0.71
C PHE A 47 4.00 -19.57 1.63
N LEU A 48 4.36 -18.39 2.13
CA LEU A 48 3.50 -17.58 3.00
C LEU A 48 3.28 -16.17 2.41
N PRO A 49 2.60 -16.05 1.26
CA PRO A 49 2.19 -14.73 0.77
C PRO A 49 1.24 -14.07 1.76
N GLU A 50 1.29 -12.74 1.85
CA GLU A 50 0.59 -11.95 2.88
C GLU A 50 -0.93 -12.20 2.91
N SER A 51 -1.52 -12.51 1.74
CA SER A 51 -2.94 -12.82 1.58
C SER A 51 -3.34 -14.22 2.04
N LEU A 52 -2.41 -15.18 2.14
CA LEU A 52 -2.73 -16.58 2.45
C LEU A 52 -3.29 -16.73 3.86
N VAL A 53 -2.62 -16.13 4.84
CA VAL A 53 -2.99 -16.22 6.26
C VAL A 53 -4.42 -15.72 6.52
N PRO A 54 -4.82 -14.51 6.12
CA PRO A 54 -6.19 -14.03 6.35
C PRO A 54 -7.23 -14.83 5.55
N VAL A 55 -6.94 -15.28 4.32
CA VAL A 55 -7.87 -16.10 3.53
C VAL A 55 -8.10 -17.47 4.20
N LEU A 56 -7.03 -18.13 4.64
CA LEU A 56 -7.13 -19.41 5.35
C LEU A 56 -7.90 -19.27 6.66
N LEU A 57 -7.60 -18.23 7.45
CA LEU A 57 -8.30 -17.99 8.71
C LEU A 57 -9.77 -17.64 8.49
N ALA A 58 -10.09 -16.80 7.51
CA ALA A 58 -11.48 -16.53 7.14
C ALA A 58 -12.20 -17.83 6.76
N TRP A 59 -11.58 -18.66 5.91
CA TRP A 59 -12.15 -19.95 5.52
C TRP A 59 -12.39 -20.88 6.71
N LEU A 60 -11.43 -20.98 7.64
CA LEU A 60 -11.59 -21.74 8.88
C LEU A 60 -12.73 -21.19 9.74
N LEU A 61 -12.90 -19.87 9.83
CA LEU A 61 -13.98 -19.24 10.59
C LEU A 61 -15.36 -19.45 9.95
N PHE A 62 -15.44 -19.51 8.62
CA PHE A 62 -16.67 -19.89 7.90
C PHE A 62 -17.05 -21.36 8.17
N MET A 63 -16.07 -22.25 8.34
CA MET A 63 -16.32 -23.66 8.65
C MET A 63 -16.54 -23.93 10.14
N ALA A 64 -15.94 -23.12 11.01
CA ALA A 64 -16.02 -23.28 12.45
C ALA A 64 -17.46 -23.10 12.95
N ARG A 65 -17.95 -24.09 13.71
CA ARG A 65 -19.26 -24.05 14.37
C ARG A 65 -19.07 -24.02 15.88
N VAL A 66 -19.75 -23.09 16.55
CA VAL A 66 -19.54 -22.78 17.97
C VAL A 66 -20.87 -22.85 18.74
N GLY A 67 -20.76 -23.25 20.00
CA GLY A 67 -21.86 -23.29 20.96
C GLY A 67 -22.82 -24.48 20.81
N PRO A 68 -23.80 -24.61 21.71
CA PRO A 68 -24.73 -25.75 21.76
C PRO A 68 -25.59 -25.88 20.49
N LYS A 69 -25.87 -24.76 19.83
CA LYS A 69 -26.67 -24.67 18.60
C LYS A 69 -25.83 -24.79 17.32
N ARG A 70 -24.51 -25.02 17.41
CA ARG A 70 -23.58 -25.14 16.28
C ARG A 70 -23.70 -24.00 15.25
N GLN A 71 -23.73 -22.76 15.74
CA GLN A 71 -23.78 -21.58 14.87
C GLN A 71 -22.39 -21.34 14.25
N THR A 72 -22.35 -20.91 12.99
CA THR A 72 -21.10 -20.56 12.32
C THR A 72 -20.49 -19.28 12.92
N VAL A 73 -19.16 -19.17 12.95
CA VAL A 73 -18.50 -17.94 13.45
C VAL A 73 -18.63 -16.79 12.46
N LEU A 74 -18.46 -17.10 11.17
CA LEU A 74 -18.81 -16.21 10.06
C LEU A 74 -19.92 -16.84 9.23
N ASP A 75 -20.85 -16.05 8.75
CA ASP A 75 -21.98 -16.50 7.95
C ASP A 75 -22.08 -15.78 6.59
N ARG A 76 -23.11 -16.16 5.81
CA ARG A 76 -23.35 -15.56 4.49
C ARG A 76 -23.54 -14.05 4.56
N HIS A 77 -24.14 -13.52 5.62
CA HIS A 77 -24.35 -12.09 5.79
C HIS A 77 -23.00 -11.38 5.97
N ASP A 78 -22.06 -11.97 6.71
CA ASP A 78 -20.69 -11.43 6.82
C ASP A 78 -19.99 -11.37 5.47
N PHE A 79 -20.13 -12.41 4.63
CA PHE A 79 -19.56 -12.39 3.27
C PHE A 79 -20.21 -11.32 2.38
N GLN A 80 -21.52 -11.12 2.51
CA GLN A 80 -22.26 -10.10 1.78
C GLN A 80 -21.96 -8.68 2.25
N SER A 81 -21.48 -8.52 3.49
CA SER A 81 -21.09 -7.24 4.08
C SER A 81 -19.73 -6.73 3.60
N ILE A 82 -18.97 -7.55 2.86
CA ILE A 82 -17.71 -7.13 2.23
C ILE A 82 -17.99 -6.01 1.23
N ASP A 83 -17.20 -4.94 1.30
CA ASP A 83 -17.27 -3.84 0.35
C ASP A 83 -16.58 -4.20 -0.97
N TRP A 84 -17.34 -4.85 -1.85
CA TRP A 84 -16.89 -5.25 -3.17
C TRP A 84 -16.51 -4.06 -4.06
N ASP A 85 -17.21 -2.92 -3.92
CA ASP A 85 -16.96 -1.73 -4.73
C ASP A 85 -15.54 -1.23 -4.49
N THR A 86 -15.12 -1.20 -3.22
CA THR A 86 -13.76 -0.82 -2.82
C THR A 86 -12.71 -1.83 -3.31
N ILE A 87 -13.00 -3.14 -3.28
CA ILE A 87 -12.08 -4.16 -3.83
C ILE A 87 -11.87 -3.96 -5.34
N PHE A 88 -12.96 -3.74 -6.09
CA PHE A 88 -12.87 -3.49 -7.53
C PHE A 88 -12.17 -2.16 -7.84
N LEU A 89 -12.35 -1.14 -7.01
CA LEU A 89 -11.66 0.14 -7.12
C LEU A 89 -10.14 -0.03 -6.98
N ILE A 90 -9.68 -0.78 -5.96
CA ILE A 90 -8.25 -1.09 -5.78
C ILE A 90 -7.71 -1.86 -6.98
N ALA A 91 -8.41 -2.92 -7.41
CA ALA A 91 -7.99 -3.74 -8.54
C ALA A 91 -7.90 -2.91 -9.84
N GLY A 92 -8.85 -2.01 -10.07
CA GLY A 92 -8.88 -1.12 -11.23
C GLY A 92 -7.67 -0.18 -11.28
N GLY A 93 -7.30 0.47 -10.17
CA GLY A 93 -6.11 1.32 -10.15
C GLY A 93 -4.82 0.53 -10.38
N LEU A 94 -4.66 -0.65 -9.77
CA LEU A 94 -3.51 -1.51 -10.03
C LEU A 94 -3.37 -1.88 -11.52
N VAL A 95 -4.49 -2.14 -12.21
CA VAL A 95 -4.49 -2.40 -13.66
C VAL A 95 -4.09 -1.15 -14.44
N LEU A 96 -4.69 0.00 -14.15
CA LEU A 96 -4.35 1.28 -14.80
C LEU A 96 -2.87 1.62 -14.63
N GLY A 97 -2.32 1.38 -13.43
CA GLY A 97 -0.92 1.57 -13.14
C GLY A 97 0.02 0.71 -13.97
N ARG A 98 -0.27 -0.58 -14.05
CA ARG A 98 0.50 -1.50 -14.91
C ARG A 98 0.36 -1.15 -16.39
N MET A 99 -0.77 -0.61 -16.82
CA MET A 99 -0.91 -0.12 -18.20
C MET A 99 -0.03 1.11 -18.44
N LEU A 100 0.04 2.04 -17.50
CA LEU A 100 0.90 3.22 -17.60
C LEU A 100 2.39 2.85 -17.63
N GLU A 101 2.79 1.87 -16.83
CA GLU A 101 4.13 1.26 -16.88
C GLU A 101 4.40 0.59 -18.23
N ARG A 102 3.54 -0.33 -18.67
CA ARG A 102 3.72 -1.10 -19.91
C ARG A 102 3.65 -0.26 -21.18
N SER A 103 2.90 0.84 -21.16
CA SER A 103 2.80 1.76 -22.30
C SER A 103 4.04 2.63 -22.47
N GLY A 104 4.96 2.67 -21.50
CA GLY A 104 6.13 3.56 -21.52
C GLY A 104 5.80 5.03 -21.23
N ALA A 105 4.53 5.36 -20.97
CA ALA A 105 4.10 6.74 -20.73
C ALA A 105 4.78 7.34 -19.48
N ALA A 106 4.97 6.55 -18.42
CA ALA A 106 5.68 7.00 -17.23
C ALA A 106 7.17 7.28 -17.52
N THR A 107 7.80 6.47 -18.39
CA THR A 107 9.19 6.69 -18.84
C THR A 107 9.32 7.93 -19.72
N GLU A 108 8.40 8.17 -20.64
CA GLU A 108 8.40 9.39 -21.46
C GLU A 108 8.15 10.64 -20.62
N LEU A 109 7.25 10.59 -19.63
CA LEU A 109 7.00 11.70 -18.71
C LEU A 109 8.27 12.05 -17.92
N ALA A 110 8.95 11.04 -17.40
CA ALA A 110 10.22 11.20 -16.71
C ALA A 110 11.32 11.76 -17.61
N ARG A 111 11.45 11.26 -18.84
CA ARG A 111 12.41 11.75 -19.83
C ARG A 111 12.15 13.21 -20.19
N ALA A 112 10.88 13.58 -20.38
CA ALA A 112 10.49 14.97 -20.64
C ALA A 112 10.87 15.92 -19.48
N VAL A 113 10.77 15.46 -18.23
CA VAL A 113 11.23 16.23 -17.06
C VAL A 113 12.77 16.32 -17.03
N ALA A 114 13.48 15.24 -17.36
CA ALA A 114 14.94 15.21 -17.40
C ALA A 114 15.56 16.09 -18.50
N GLU A 115 14.95 16.11 -19.69
CA GLU A 115 15.40 16.90 -20.84
C GLU A 115 14.96 18.37 -20.75
N SER A 116 14.17 18.73 -19.74
CA SER A 116 13.70 20.08 -19.53
C SER A 116 14.83 21.01 -19.06
N ARG A 117 14.80 22.29 -19.48
CA ARG A 117 15.71 23.34 -18.99
C ARG A 117 15.26 23.93 -17.64
N LEU A 118 14.59 23.13 -16.82
CA LEU A 118 14.01 23.58 -15.55
C LEU A 118 15.09 23.72 -14.49
N SER A 119 14.81 24.54 -13.46
CA SER A 119 15.73 24.69 -12.33
C SER A 119 15.86 23.35 -11.57
N PRO A 120 16.99 23.07 -10.91
CA PRO A 120 17.17 21.86 -10.10
C PRO A 120 16.06 21.64 -9.07
N THR A 121 15.61 22.73 -8.42
CA THR A 121 14.48 22.70 -7.49
C THR A 121 13.18 22.31 -8.18
N THR A 122 12.92 22.81 -9.39
CA THR A 122 11.72 22.43 -10.14
C THR A 122 11.74 20.95 -10.52
N ILE A 123 12.91 20.43 -10.94
CA ILE A 123 13.07 19.01 -11.28
C ILE A 123 12.82 18.14 -10.03
N LEU A 124 13.37 18.52 -8.88
CA LEU A 124 13.12 17.85 -7.59
C LEU A 124 11.62 17.71 -7.28
N PHE A 125 10.89 18.82 -7.33
CA PHE A 125 9.44 18.83 -7.06
C PHE A 125 8.64 18.11 -8.14
N ALA A 126 9.07 18.17 -9.41
CA ALA A 126 8.42 17.46 -10.50
C ALA A 126 8.56 15.94 -10.33
N VAL A 127 9.75 15.44 -10.01
CA VAL A 127 9.99 14.00 -9.76
C VAL A 127 9.16 13.53 -8.57
N ALA A 128 9.17 14.26 -7.45
CA ALA A 128 8.39 13.93 -6.27
C ALA A 128 6.87 13.96 -6.57
N GLY A 129 6.37 14.99 -7.23
CA GLY A 129 4.95 15.16 -7.56
C GLY A 129 4.44 14.10 -8.55
N VAL A 130 5.22 13.78 -9.59
CA VAL A 130 4.90 12.68 -10.50
C VAL A 130 4.87 11.36 -9.74
N THR A 131 5.83 11.13 -8.85
CA THR A 131 5.85 9.91 -8.03
C THR A 131 4.60 9.80 -7.16
N VAL A 132 4.16 10.87 -6.51
CA VAL A 132 2.92 10.88 -5.73
C VAL A 132 1.70 10.60 -6.61
N LEU A 133 1.58 11.29 -7.75
CA LEU A 133 0.46 11.08 -8.68
C LEU A 133 0.38 9.62 -9.16
N LEU A 134 1.52 9.01 -9.46
CA LEU A 134 1.60 7.60 -9.80
C LEU A 134 1.24 6.71 -8.60
N SER A 135 1.66 7.07 -7.39
CA SER A 135 1.29 6.34 -6.18
C SER A 135 -0.19 6.42 -5.83
N GLU A 136 -0.88 7.48 -6.24
CA GLU A 136 -2.32 7.61 -6.05
C GLU A 136 -3.11 6.63 -6.95
N LEU A 137 -2.59 6.36 -8.13
CA LEU A 137 -3.26 5.55 -9.14
C LEU A 137 -2.83 4.09 -9.12
N THR A 138 -1.74 3.76 -8.43
CA THR A 138 -1.06 2.46 -8.50
C THR A 138 -0.55 2.03 -7.12
N SER A 139 0.07 0.86 -6.98
CA SER A 139 0.69 0.50 -5.69
C SER A 139 2.00 1.24 -5.47
N ASN A 140 2.24 1.72 -4.25
CA ASN A 140 3.48 2.34 -3.79
C ASN A 140 4.75 1.59 -4.26
N THR A 141 4.77 0.26 -4.12
CA THR A 141 5.91 -0.57 -4.53
C THR A 141 6.14 -0.59 -6.04
N ALA A 142 5.06 -0.61 -6.85
CA ALA A 142 5.16 -0.53 -8.31
C ALA A 142 5.67 0.85 -8.74
N THR A 143 5.09 1.93 -8.19
CA THR A 143 5.58 3.30 -8.41
C THR A 143 7.06 3.44 -8.09
N ALA A 144 7.49 2.95 -6.91
CA ALA A 144 8.89 3.03 -6.51
C ALA A 144 9.79 2.25 -7.48
N SER A 145 9.41 1.02 -7.85
CA SER A 145 10.18 0.20 -8.80
C SER A 145 10.36 0.88 -10.16
N LEU A 146 9.33 1.61 -10.62
CA LEU A 146 9.36 2.36 -11.86
C LEU A 146 10.21 3.64 -11.76
N MET A 147 10.02 4.41 -10.69
CA MET A 147 10.60 5.75 -10.55
C MET A 147 12.03 5.73 -10.02
N VAL A 148 12.49 4.67 -9.34
CA VAL A 148 13.84 4.57 -8.77
C VAL A 148 14.95 4.67 -9.83
N PRO A 149 14.94 3.88 -10.93
CA PRO A 149 15.94 4.00 -11.98
C PRO A 149 15.96 5.38 -12.64
N ILE A 150 14.76 5.96 -12.83
CA ILE A 150 14.58 7.31 -13.38
C ILE A 150 15.23 8.34 -12.45
N ALA A 151 14.89 8.32 -11.17
CA ALA A 151 15.41 9.28 -10.20
C ALA A 151 16.92 9.16 -10.02
N GLY A 152 17.49 7.95 -10.09
CA GLY A 152 18.94 7.78 -10.13
C GLY A 152 19.59 8.51 -11.30
N SER A 153 19.01 8.41 -12.50
CA SER A 153 19.53 9.07 -13.70
C SER A 153 19.33 10.60 -13.73
N VAL A 154 18.25 11.11 -13.11
CA VAL A 154 17.89 12.54 -13.13
C VAL A 154 18.38 13.29 -11.88
N ALA A 155 18.82 12.58 -10.84
CA ALA A 155 19.30 13.18 -9.59
C ALA A 155 20.37 14.28 -9.79
N PRO A 156 21.39 14.12 -10.67
CA PRO A 156 22.38 15.17 -10.89
C PRO A 156 21.76 16.47 -11.44
N ALA A 157 20.74 16.37 -12.31
CA ALA A 157 20.03 17.53 -12.85
C ALA A 157 19.20 18.24 -11.77
N ALA A 158 18.74 17.51 -10.74
CA ALA A 158 18.09 18.06 -9.55
C ALA A 158 19.08 18.57 -8.48
N GLY A 159 20.39 18.48 -8.72
CA GLY A 159 21.43 18.85 -7.74
C GLY A 159 21.49 17.88 -6.55
N LEU A 160 21.14 16.61 -6.78
CA LEU A 160 21.16 15.52 -5.81
C LEU A 160 22.17 14.44 -6.22
N SER A 161 22.65 13.67 -5.24
CA SER A 161 23.28 12.38 -5.49
C SER A 161 22.25 11.32 -5.91
N GLU A 162 22.71 10.26 -6.57
CA GLU A 162 21.86 9.14 -6.98
C GLU A 162 21.06 8.54 -5.81
N VAL A 163 21.72 8.33 -4.66
CA VAL A 163 21.10 7.80 -3.44
C VAL A 163 19.97 8.71 -2.94
N GLN A 164 20.15 10.03 -3.02
CA GLN A 164 19.12 10.98 -2.62
C GLN A 164 17.93 11.00 -3.58
N GLY A 165 18.17 10.83 -4.88
CA GLY A 165 17.10 10.62 -5.86
C GLY A 165 16.26 9.37 -5.53
N ILE A 166 16.92 8.28 -5.13
CA ILE A 166 16.25 7.05 -4.70
C ILE A 166 15.42 7.29 -3.44
N TRP A 167 15.97 7.98 -2.43
CA TRP A 167 15.24 8.32 -1.21
C TRP A 167 14.02 9.21 -1.47
N LEU A 168 14.18 10.22 -2.34
CA LEU A 168 13.09 11.10 -2.76
C LEU A 168 11.92 10.27 -3.30
N VAL A 169 12.19 9.38 -4.25
CA VAL A 169 11.15 8.53 -4.84
C VAL A 169 10.57 7.55 -3.82
N ALA A 170 11.38 6.87 -3.02
CA ALA A 170 10.88 5.90 -2.06
C ALA A 170 9.93 6.54 -1.03
N LEU A 171 10.26 7.74 -0.56
CA LEU A 171 9.43 8.50 0.36
C LEU A 171 8.19 9.06 -0.34
N SER A 172 8.34 9.67 -1.53
CA SER A 172 7.20 10.21 -2.29
C SER A 172 6.22 9.12 -2.73
N ALA A 173 6.70 7.94 -3.11
CA ALA A 173 5.85 6.79 -3.44
C ALA A 173 5.11 6.23 -2.21
N SER A 174 5.34 6.75 -1.01
CA SER A 174 4.58 6.41 0.20
C SER A 174 3.51 7.44 0.54
N LEU A 175 3.41 8.55 -0.22
CA LEU A 175 2.49 9.67 0.05
C LEU A 175 1.20 9.55 -0.76
N GLY A 176 0.49 8.43 -0.64
CA GLY A 176 -0.79 8.23 -1.35
C GLY A 176 -1.99 8.57 -0.47
N PHE A 177 -2.30 9.84 -0.19
CA PHE A 177 -3.37 10.25 0.72
C PHE A 177 -4.70 10.66 0.06
N ALA A 178 -4.73 10.94 -1.24
CA ALA A 178 -5.90 11.50 -1.92
C ALA A 178 -6.98 10.48 -2.33
N LEU A 179 -6.60 9.31 -2.84
CA LEU A 179 -7.53 8.36 -3.42
C LEU A 179 -7.74 7.11 -2.55
N PRO A 180 -8.94 6.49 -2.56
CA PRO A 180 -9.16 5.22 -1.86
C PRO A 180 -8.33 4.07 -2.43
N VAL A 181 -8.03 4.12 -3.73
CA VAL A 181 -7.29 3.09 -4.44
C VAL A 181 -5.80 3.05 -4.09
N SER A 182 -5.24 4.16 -3.59
CA SER A 182 -3.80 4.29 -3.35
C SER A 182 -3.30 3.31 -2.28
N THR A 183 -4.06 3.11 -1.20
CA THR A 183 -3.66 2.26 -0.08
C THR A 183 -4.85 1.57 0.61
N PRO A 184 -4.66 0.37 1.21
CA PRO A 184 -5.72 -0.32 1.94
C PRO A 184 -6.36 0.48 3.10
N PRO A 185 -5.63 1.27 3.91
CA PRO A 185 -6.25 2.10 4.94
C PRO A 185 -7.22 3.16 4.39
N ASN A 186 -6.85 3.81 3.29
CA ASN A 186 -7.68 4.77 2.58
C ASN A 186 -8.97 4.11 2.08
N ALA A 187 -8.83 2.95 1.46
CA ALA A 187 -9.93 2.12 1.01
C ALA A 187 -10.88 1.72 2.15
N LEU A 188 -10.33 1.33 3.31
CA LEU A 188 -11.09 0.89 4.47
C LEU A 188 -11.95 2.01 5.06
N VAL A 189 -11.39 3.22 5.19
CA VAL A 189 -12.14 4.39 5.65
C VAL A 189 -13.21 4.80 4.63
N TYR A 190 -12.87 4.78 3.34
CA TYR A 190 -13.84 5.06 2.27
C TYR A 190 -15.01 4.08 2.27
N GLY A 191 -14.74 2.79 2.49
CA GLY A 191 -15.76 1.74 2.54
C GLY A 191 -16.75 1.85 3.69
N THR A 192 -16.46 2.67 4.72
CA THR A 192 -17.45 3.01 5.76
C THR A 192 -18.64 3.80 5.23
N ARG A 193 -18.51 4.39 4.03
CA ARG A 193 -19.49 5.31 3.40
C ARG A 193 -19.77 6.59 4.20
N MET A 194 -19.02 6.83 5.27
CA MET A 194 -19.11 8.06 6.08
C MET A 194 -18.26 9.21 5.52
N VAL A 195 -17.24 8.89 4.71
CA VAL A 195 -16.31 9.87 4.13
C VAL A 195 -16.58 10.01 2.63
N PRO A 196 -17.09 11.16 2.16
CA PRO A 196 -17.33 11.36 0.73
C PRO A 196 -16.01 11.50 -0.03
N LEU A 197 -15.95 10.92 -1.23
CA LEU A 197 -14.73 10.91 -2.09
C LEU A 197 -14.13 12.30 -2.29
N ARG A 198 -14.97 13.33 -2.47
CA ARG A 198 -14.52 14.71 -2.70
C ARG A 198 -13.79 15.30 -1.50
N LEU A 199 -14.23 14.98 -0.29
CA LEU A 199 -13.59 15.44 0.94
C LEU A 199 -12.24 14.76 1.12
N MET A 200 -12.21 13.43 0.93
CA MET A 200 -10.98 12.65 1.00
C MET A 200 -9.95 13.11 -0.01
N ALA A 201 -10.33 13.24 -1.29
CA ALA A 201 -9.44 13.71 -2.34
C ALA A 201 -8.97 15.15 -2.11
N GLY A 202 -9.87 16.04 -1.69
CA GLY A 202 -9.52 17.44 -1.41
C GLY A 202 -8.50 17.58 -0.28
N LEU A 203 -8.74 16.91 0.86
CA LEU A 203 -7.82 16.95 2.00
C LEU A 203 -6.53 16.17 1.71
N GLY A 204 -6.63 15.03 1.04
CA GLY A 204 -5.47 14.22 0.68
C GLY A 204 -4.52 14.95 -0.25
N VAL A 205 -5.01 15.63 -1.30
CA VAL A 205 -4.16 16.46 -2.17
C VAL A 205 -3.42 17.56 -1.38
N VAL A 206 -4.07 18.17 -0.39
CA VAL A 206 -3.42 19.16 0.48
C VAL A 206 -2.31 18.51 1.30
N VAL A 207 -2.58 17.34 1.90
CA VAL A 207 -1.57 16.59 2.66
C VAL A 207 -0.42 16.15 1.75
N ASP A 208 -0.72 15.62 0.56
CA ASP A 208 0.27 15.21 -0.44
C ASP A 208 1.22 16.36 -0.79
N VAL A 209 0.69 17.55 -1.09
CA VAL A 209 1.50 18.73 -1.43
C VAL A 209 2.39 19.15 -0.25
N LEU A 210 1.85 19.16 0.97
CA LEU A 210 2.61 19.48 2.17
C LEU A 210 3.71 18.43 2.44
N SER A 211 3.38 17.15 2.31
CA SER A 211 4.31 16.04 2.49
C SER A 211 5.39 16.01 1.41
N VAL A 212 5.06 16.28 0.14
CA VAL A 212 6.03 16.42 -0.95
C VAL A 212 6.99 17.56 -0.65
N THR A 213 6.47 18.70 -0.19
CA THR A 213 7.30 19.85 0.19
C THR A 213 8.22 19.50 1.33
N TRP A 214 7.71 18.84 2.36
CA TRP A 214 8.50 18.36 3.49
C TRP A 214 9.60 17.40 3.06
N VAL A 215 9.26 16.35 2.31
CA VAL A 215 10.21 15.35 1.82
C VAL A 215 11.27 15.98 0.93
N ALA A 216 10.87 16.82 -0.03
CA ALA A 216 11.80 17.52 -0.92
C ALA A 216 12.79 18.39 -0.13
N CYS A 217 12.32 19.13 0.88
CA CYS A 217 13.17 19.90 1.78
C CYS A 217 14.13 19.01 2.57
N CYS A 218 13.64 17.93 3.19
CA CYS A 218 14.48 17.00 3.96
C CYS A 218 15.59 16.38 3.10
N VAL A 219 15.25 15.88 1.90
CA VAL A 219 16.23 15.27 0.98
C VAL A 219 17.25 16.31 0.53
N ARG A 220 16.83 17.55 0.28
CA ARG A 220 17.73 18.66 -0.10
C ARG A 220 18.68 19.05 1.04
N MET A 221 18.22 19.04 2.28
CA MET A 221 19.05 19.37 3.45
C MET A 221 20.09 18.28 3.77
N LEU A 222 19.86 17.05 3.31
CA LEU A 222 20.79 15.94 3.46
C LEU A 222 21.87 15.92 2.34
N ALA A 223 21.85 16.88 1.41
CA ALA A 223 22.77 17.03 0.28
C ALA A 223 23.81 18.11 0.52
#